data_AF-A0A7C4EIX8-F1
#
_entry.id   AF-A0A7C4EIX8-F1
#
_cell.length_a   1.000
_cell.length_b   1.000
_cell.length_c   1.000
_cell.angle_alpha   90.00
_cell.angle_beta   90.00
_cell.angle_gamma   90.00
#
_symmetry.space_group_name_H-M   'P 1'
#
loop_
_entity.id
_entity.type
_entity.pdbx_description
1 polymer ?
#
loop_
_entity_poly.entity_id
_entity_poly.type
_entity_poly.pdbx_seq_one_letter_code
_entity_poly.pdbx_strand_id
1 'polypeptide(L)'
;MKRRGFTLVELLVVLMVIIALIGLLIPVVGKVRQAAQRADTQQLISNIRNGIERYYTDFQAYPGPLSNDQVHAGTPVPPGISGRVTMAENLVLGLLGGLKLTSSGALYDQEFVGMGPQSLNPRSPRQYAAYLDVRRGSDQLSQGSYKDAEQIAANDSNVPEFVDRFDGRLPILYLRARVGAAGIASDNGNAQYDLRQIIGYTNTRIGGKVHGLKSLGTASEAFPPASASAPPANLIPYLKDPSNSNYARQRDGYILISAGPDGIYGTIDDVCSFGSL
;
A
#
# COMPACT_ATOMS: atom_id res chain seq x y z
N MET A 1 47.56 33.72 -36.12
CA MET A 1 46.18 33.17 -36.12
C MET A 1 45.29 34.13 -35.34
N LYS A 2 44.40 34.90 -35.99
CA LYS A 2 43.49 35.83 -35.30
C LYS A 2 42.40 35.02 -34.59
N ARG A 3 42.42 34.98 -33.25
CA ARG A 3 41.32 34.45 -32.45
C ARG A 3 40.16 35.44 -32.56
N ARG A 4 39.03 35.03 -33.15
CA ARG A 4 37.78 35.80 -33.11
C ARG A 4 37.26 35.76 -31.67
N GLY A 5 37.23 36.92 -31.01
CA GLY A 5 36.63 37.07 -29.69
C GLY A 5 35.11 37.08 -29.80
N PHE A 6 34.44 36.45 -28.84
CA PHE A 6 32.98 36.44 -28.75
C PHE A 6 32.48 37.87 -28.47
N THR A 7 31.46 38.31 -29.20
CA THR A 7 30.84 39.62 -28.95
C THR A 7 29.89 39.55 -27.75
N LEU A 8 29.72 40.67 -27.03
CA LEU A 8 28.75 40.77 -25.93
C LEU A 8 27.32 40.43 -26.38
N VAL A 9 26.98 40.76 -27.62
CA VAL A 9 25.66 40.49 -28.21
C VAL A 9 25.45 39.00 -28.41
N GLU A 10 26.43 38.27 -28.96
CA GLU A 10 26.34 36.82 -29.11
C GLU A 10 26.16 36.13 -27.75
N LEU A 11 26.88 36.57 -26.72
CA LEU A 11 26.74 36.03 -25.37
C LEU A 11 25.33 36.29 -24.80
N LEU A 12 24.77 37.48 -25.03
CA LEU A 12 23.45 37.87 -24.56
C LEU A 12 22.33 37.06 -25.23
N VAL A 13 22.42 36.83 -26.54
CA VAL A 13 21.46 36.00 -27.27
C VAL A 13 21.49 34.56 -26.76
N VAL A 14 22.69 34.00 -26.53
CA VAL A 14 22.84 32.64 -26.00
C VAL A 14 22.19 32.53 -24.62
N LEU A 15 22.43 33.50 -23.73
CA LEU A 15 21.82 33.51 -22.42
C LEU A 15 20.28 33.62 -22.50
N MET A 16 19.76 34.45 -23.40
CA MET A 16 18.31 34.56 -23.61
C MET A 16 17.69 33.23 -24.04
N VAL A 17 18.33 32.50 -24.95
CA VAL A 17 17.85 31.19 -25.39
C VAL A 17 17.91 30.17 -24.25
N ILE A 18 18.98 30.12 -23.45
CA ILE A 18 19.09 29.20 -22.30
C ILE A 18 17.98 29.48 -21.28
N ILE A 19 17.73 30.75 -20.94
CA ILE A 19 16.67 31.13 -20.00
C ILE A 19 15.29 30.73 -20.54
N ALA A 20 15.03 30.94 -21.84
CA ALA A 20 13.78 30.52 -22.46
C ALA A 20 13.58 29.00 -22.41
N LEU A 21 14.63 28.22 -22.68
CA LEU A 21 14.59 26.75 -22.62
C LEU A 21 14.36 26.24 -21.19
N ILE A 22 15.08 26.78 -20.20
CA ILE A 22 14.88 26.42 -18.79
C ILE A 22 13.46 26.78 -18.33
N GLY A 23 12.95 27.94 -18.72
CA GLY A 23 11.60 28.40 -18.41
C GLY A 23 10.52 27.43 -18.92
N LEU A 24 10.74 26.79 -20.07
CA LEU A 24 9.84 25.76 -20.60
C LEU A 24 9.95 24.42 -19.86
N LEU A 25 11.14 24.04 -19.39
CA LEU A 25 11.37 22.73 -18.77
C LEU A 25 10.78 22.58 -17.37
N ILE A 26 10.89 23.60 -16.51
CA ILE A 26 10.49 23.54 -15.10
C ILE A 26 9.06 22.98 -14.87
N PRO A 27 8.00 23.45 -15.56
CA PRO A 27 6.64 22.94 -15.32
C PRO A 27 6.42 21.51 -15.80
N VAL A 28 7.23 21.01 -16.75
CA VAL A 28 7.07 19.67 -17.33
C VAL A 28 7.67 18.59 -16.43
N VAL A 29 8.79 18.89 -15.76
CA VAL A 29 9.53 17.93 -14.92
C VAL A 29 8.65 17.36 -13.79
N GLY A 30 7.82 18.19 -13.16
CA GLY A 30 6.92 17.74 -12.09
C GLY A 30 5.93 16.67 -12.56
N LYS A 31 5.29 16.89 -13.72
CA LYS A 31 4.35 15.92 -14.31
C LYS A 31 5.04 14.62 -14.71
N VAL A 32 6.25 14.69 -15.26
CA VAL A 32 7.04 13.51 -15.65
C VAL A 32 7.43 12.69 -14.42
N ARG A 33 7.85 13.35 -13.33
CA ARG A 33 8.18 12.66 -12.08
C ARG A 33 6.98 11.92 -11.49
N GLN A 34 5.83 12.59 -11.40
CA GLN A 34 4.60 11.94 -10.89
C GLN A 34 4.16 10.77 -11.78
N ALA A 35 4.26 10.92 -13.11
CA ALA A 35 3.96 9.83 -14.04
C ALA A 35 4.92 8.64 -13.86
N ALA A 36 6.22 8.90 -13.65
CA ALA A 36 7.20 7.85 -13.36
C ALA A 36 6.90 7.15 -12.03
N GLN A 37 6.64 7.89 -10.95
CA GLN A 37 6.27 7.33 -9.64
C GLN A 37 4.98 6.49 -9.72
N ARG A 38 4.00 6.92 -10.52
CA ARG A 38 2.78 6.15 -10.77
C ARG A 38 3.09 4.85 -11.51
N ALA A 39 3.91 4.89 -12.56
CA ALA A 39 4.33 3.70 -13.29
C ALA A 39 5.10 2.71 -12.39
N ASP A 40 6.00 3.22 -11.55
CA ASP A 40 6.76 2.40 -10.61
C ASP A 40 5.85 1.75 -9.55
N THR A 41 4.87 2.51 -9.04
CA THR A 41 3.87 1.99 -8.09
C THR A 41 2.95 0.95 -8.74
N GLN A 42 2.55 1.15 -10.00
CA GLN A 42 1.79 0.16 -10.77
C GLN A 42 2.58 -1.14 -10.94
N GLN A 43 3.88 -1.04 -11.27
CA GLN A 43 4.75 -2.21 -11.38
C GLN A 43 4.91 -2.92 -10.03
N LEU A 44 5.06 -2.17 -8.93
CA LEU A 44 5.12 -2.73 -7.58
C LEU A 44 3.83 -3.51 -7.25
N ILE A 45 2.66 -2.92 -7.47
CA ILE A 45 1.37 -3.59 -7.25
C ILE A 45 1.24 -4.85 -8.13
N SER A 46 1.67 -4.78 -9.39
CA SER A 46 1.68 -5.95 -10.29
C SER A 46 2.58 -7.07 -9.76
N ASN A 47 3.78 -6.73 -9.27
CA ASN A 47 4.69 -7.70 -8.66
C ASN A 47 4.06 -8.34 -7.42
N ILE A 48 3.50 -7.53 -6.52
CA ILE A 48 2.80 -8.01 -5.31
C ILE A 48 1.66 -8.94 -5.70
N ARG A 49 0.84 -8.56 -6.69
CA ARG A 49 -0.23 -9.42 -7.23
C ARG A 49 0.31 -10.76 -7.70
N ASN A 50 1.36 -10.78 -8.51
CA ASN A 50 1.98 -12.04 -8.95
C ASN A 50 2.46 -12.89 -7.77
N GLY A 51 2.99 -12.27 -6.72
CA GLY A 51 3.35 -12.95 -5.46
C GLY A 51 2.13 -13.56 -4.75
N ILE A 52 1.03 -12.81 -4.68
CA ILE A 52 -0.24 -13.28 -4.10
C ILE A 52 -0.80 -14.48 -4.88
N GLU A 53 -0.81 -14.43 -6.20
CA GLU A 53 -1.33 -15.54 -7.03
C GLU A 53 -0.49 -16.82 -6.90
N ARG A 54 0.84 -16.68 -6.82
CA ARG A 54 1.74 -17.81 -6.55
C ARG A 54 1.48 -18.41 -5.17
N TYR A 55 1.36 -17.56 -4.15
CA TYR A 55 1.00 -18.01 -2.81
C TYR A 55 -0.36 -18.73 -2.81
N TYR A 56 -1.36 -18.19 -3.52
CA TYR A 56 -2.67 -18.84 -3.65
C TYR A 56 -2.57 -20.20 -4.32
N THR A 57 -1.71 -20.34 -5.34
CA THR A 57 -1.47 -21.64 -6.00
C THR A 57 -0.95 -22.68 -5.01
N ASP A 58 0.00 -22.29 -4.14
CA ASP A 58 0.65 -23.20 -3.19
C ASP A 58 -0.23 -23.53 -1.98
N PHE A 59 -1.02 -22.57 -1.48
CA PHE A 59 -1.75 -22.68 -0.22
C PHE A 59 -3.28 -22.71 -0.37
N GLN A 60 -3.82 -22.47 -1.56
CA GLN A 60 -5.26 -22.38 -1.85
C GLN A 60 -5.98 -21.33 -0.98
N ALA A 61 -5.24 -20.32 -0.53
CA ALA A 61 -5.72 -19.23 0.31
C ALA A 61 -4.90 -17.97 0.03
N TYR A 62 -5.50 -16.78 0.14
CA TYR A 62 -4.77 -15.53 -0.01
C TYR A 62 -3.83 -15.28 1.17
N PRO A 63 -2.67 -14.63 0.96
CA PRO A 63 -1.64 -14.48 1.99
C PRO A 63 -2.13 -13.75 3.23
N GLY A 64 -1.49 -14.09 4.34
CA GLY A 64 -1.82 -13.62 5.68
C GLY A 64 -1.92 -14.80 6.65
N PRO A 65 -0.86 -15.13 7.40
CA PRO A 65 -0.89 -16.23 8.38
C PRO A 65 -1.88 -15.97 9.52
N LEU A 66 -2.19 -14.69 9.79
CA LEU A 66 -3.22 -14.32 10.76
C LEU A 66 -4.60 -14.29 10.09
N SER A 67 -5.60 -14.79 10.81
CA SER A 67 -7.00 -14.68 10.38
C SER A 67 -7.46 -13.23 10.41
N ASN A 68 -8.54 -12.91 9.68
CA ASN A 68 -9.06 -11.54 9.64
C ASN A 68 -9.43 -11.00 11.04
N ASP A 69 -9.89 -11.87 11.94
CA ASP A 69 -10.24 -11.49 13.32
C ASP A 69 -8.99 -11.29 14.19
N GLN A 70 -7.88 -12.00 13.89
CA GLN A 70 -6.61 -11.91 14.62
C GLN A 70 -5.78 -10.67 14.31
N VAL A 71 -6.07 -10.00 13.19
CA VAL A 71 -5.36 -8.79 12.78
C VAL A 71 -5.69 -7.63 13.73
N HIS A 72 -6.81 -7.65 14.47
CA HIS A 72 -7.15 -6.57 15.39
C HIS A 72 -6.34 -6.59 16.71
N ALA A 73 -5.83 -5.44 17.17
CA ALA A 73 -5.19 -5.31 18.49
C ALA A 73 -6.13 -5.78 19.60
N GLY A 74 -5.80 -6.90 20.26
CA GLY A 74 -6.59 -7.48 21.36
C GLY A 74 -6.81 -8.99 21.24
N THR A 75 -6.58 -9.58 20.07
CA THR A 75 -6.44 -11.03 19.91
C THR A 75 -4.99 -11.48 20.12
N PRO A 76 -4.72 -12.73 20.55
CA PRO A 76 -3.36 -13.22 20.68
C PRO A 76 -2.62 -13.17 19.35
N VAL A 77 -1.61 -12.31 19.26
CA VAL A 77 -0.65 -12.26 18.15
C VAL A 77 0.64 -12.98 18.55
N PRO A 78 1.42 -13.47 17.58
CA PRO A 78 2.77 -13.99 17.83
C PRO A 78 3.60 -13.07 18.73
N PRO A 79 4.30 -13.59 19.75
CA PRO A 79 5.24 -12.79 20.53
C PRO A 79 6.29 -12.13 19.63
N GLY A 80 6.75 -10.94 20.03
CA GLY A 80 7.63 -10.10 19.20
C GLY A 80 6.87 -9.09 18.36
N ILE A 81 5.55 -9.22 18.20
CA ILE A 81 4.69 -8.18 17.63
C ILE A 81 4.21 -7.25 18.75
N SER A 82 4.44 -5.95 18.58
CA SER A 82 3.93 -4.91 19.49
C SER A 82 2.90 -4.07 18.75
N GLY A 83 1.72 -3.81 19.31
CA GLY A 83 0.71 -2.94 18.70
C GLY A 83 -0.36 -3.67 17.87
N ARG A 84 -1.03 -2.92 16.99
CA ARG A 84 -2.08 -3.42 16.10
C ARG A 84 -1.45 -3.93 14.82
N VAL A 85 -1.75 -5.18 14.46
CA VAL A 85 -1.39 -5.67 13.13
C VAL A 85 -2.41 -5.14 12.11
N THR A 86 -1.98 -4.79 10.92
CA THR A 86 -2.85 -4.44 9.82
C THR A 86 -2.84 -5.57 8.80
N MET A 87 -3.80 -5.53 7.89
CA MET A 87 -3.83 -6.55 6.86
C MET A 87 -2.63 -6.39 5.88
N ALA A 88 -2.12 -5.18 5.67
CA ALA A 88 -0.91 -4.94 4.88
C ALA A 88 0.35 -5.55 5.52
N GLU A 89 0.50 -5.49 6.84
CA GLU A 89 1.56 -6.18 7.57
C GLU A 89 1.41 -7.71 7.47
N ASN A 90 0.17 -8.20 7.61
CA ASN A 90 -0.14 -9.62 7.48
C ASN A 90 0.20 -10.15 6.06
N LEU A 91 0.04 -9.32 5.02
CA LEU A 91 0.47 -9.64 3.65
C LEU A 91 1.98 -9.91 3.60
N VAL A 92 2.79 -9.04 4.21
CA VAL A 92 4.24 -9.20 4.24
C VAL A 92 4.64 -10.49 4.96
N LEU A 93 4.01 -10.79 6.10
CA LEU A 93 4.25 -12.06 6.80
C LEU A 93 3.93 -13.28 5.91
N GLY A 94 2.89 -13.18 5.08
CA GLY A 94 2.52 -14.23 4.13
C GLY A 94 3.48 -14.36 2.94
N LEU A 95 3.88 -13.25 2.32
CA LEU A 95 4.69 -13.28 1.09
C LEU A 95 6.20 -13.40 1.34
N LEU A 96 6.70 -12.72 2.38
CA LEU A 96 8.11 -12.58 2.67
C LEU A 96 8.56 -13.40 3.89
N GLY A 97 7.64 -13.86 4.73
CA GLY A 97 7.97 -14.49 6.01
C GLY A 97 8.21 -13.46 7.11
N GLY A 98 8.99 -13.85 8.12
CA GLY A 98 9.18 -13.06 9.35
C GLY A 98 8.67 -13.75 10.62
N LEU A 99 7.97 -14.89 10.47
CA LEU A 99 7.58 -15.74 11.59
C LEU A 99 8.51 -16.94 11.69
N LYS A 100 9.06 -17.15 12.88
CA LYS A 100 9.86 -18.31 13.25
C LYS A 100 9.05 -19.22 14.17
N LEU A 101 8.96 -20.50 13.82
CA LEU A 101 8.31 -21.47 14.69
C LEU A 101 9.22 -21.84 15.88
N THR A 102 8.66 -21.82 17.08
CA THR A 102 9.32 -22.21 18.34
C THR A 102 8.49 -23.27 19.07
N SER A 103 9.03 -23.87 20.13
CA SER A 103 8.32 -24.84 20.97
C SER A 103 7.04 -24.29 21.62
N SER A 104 6.93 -22.96 21.73
CA SER A 104 5.82 -22.27 22.39
C SER A 104 4.87 -21.56 21.41
N GLY A 105 5.06 -21.73 20.10
CA GLY A 105 4.26 -21.07 19.06
C GLY A 105 5.12 -20.34 18.01
N ALA A 106 4.50 -19.46 17.23
CA ALA A 106 5.21 -18.60 16.28
C ALA A 106 5.75 -17.35 16.99
N LEU A 107 6.98 -16.96 16.71
CA LEU A 107 7.65 -15.73 17.14
C LEU A 107 7.87 -14.85 15.91
N TYR A 108 7.59 -13.55 16.01
CA TYR A 108 7.99 -12.60 14.97
C TYR A 108 9.44 -12.14 15.16
N ASP A 109 10.20 -12.16 14.07
CA ASP A 109 11.56 -11.66 13.99
C ASP A 109 11.81 -11.01 12.61
N GLN A 110 12.21 -9.75 12.62
CA GLN A 110 12.40 -8.94 11.41
C GLN A 110 13.53 -9.47 10.52
N GLU A 111 14.50 -10.20 11.06
CA GLU A 111 15.60 -10.79 10.27
C GLU A 111 15.12 -11.88 9.32
N PHE A 112 13.97 -12.50 9.62
CA PHE A 112 13.36 -13.54 8.78
C PHE A 112 12.49 -12.95 7.65
N VAL A 113 12.31 -11.63 7.59
CA VAL A 113 11.58 -10.97 6.50
C VAL A 113 12.41 -11.05 5.21
N GLY A 114 11.84 -11.72 4.21
CA GLY A 114 12.48 -12.01 2.92
C GLY A 114 13.08 -13.41 2.83
N MET A 115 12.97 -14.22 3.90
CA MET A 115 13.37 -15.63 3.88
C MET A 115 12.23 -16.57 3.43
N GLY A 116 11.03 -16.03 3.23
CA GLY A 116 9.83 -16.74 2.81
C GLY A 116 9.03 -17.32 3.98
N PRO A 117 7.75 -17.66 3.75
CA PRO A 117 6.88 -18.13 4.81
C PRO A 117 7.27 -19.54 5.28
N GLN A 118 7.09 -19.77 6.58
CA GLN A 118 7.32 -21.08 7.19
C GLN A 118 5.98 -21.77 7.47
N SER A 119 5.89 -23.05 7.18
CA SER A 119 4.78 -23.91 7.57
C SER A 119 4.68 -23.98 9.09
N LEU A 120 3.46 -23.83 9.61
CA LEU A 120 3.17 -23.87 11.04
C LEU A 120 3.10 -25.31 11.61
N ASN A 121 3.65 -26.31 10.91
CA ASN A 121 3.73 -27.69 11.40
C ASN A 121 4.96 -27.87 12.32
N PRO A 122 4.79 -28.07 13.64
CA PRO A 122 5.92 -28.19 14.57
C PRO A 122 6.77 -29.44 14.37
N ARG A 123 6.21 -30.49 13.75
CA ARG A 123 6.90 -31.77 13.54
C ARG A 123 7.72 -31.82 12.25
N SER A 124 7.38 -30.98 11.28
CA SER A 124 8.06 -30.91 9.99
C SER A 124 7.91 -29.50 9.43
N PRO A 125 8.60 -28.50 10.01
CA PRO A 125 8.54 -27.15 9.51
C PRO A 125 9.14 -27.10 8.10
N ARG A 126 8.32 -26.79 7.10
CA ARG A 126 8.77 -26.51 5.74
C ARG A 126 8.92 -25.01 5.57
N GLN A 127 10.05 -24.58 5.03
CA GLN A 127 10.25 -23.19 4.63
C GLN A 127 10.07 -23.08 3.13
N TYR A 128 9.21 -22.17 2.71
CA TYR A 128 8.99 -21.85 1.30
C TYR A 128 9.91 -20.70 0.91
N ALA A 129 10.23 -20.60 -0.37
CA ALA A 129 10.93 -19.42 -0.88
C ALA A 129 10.03 -18.18 -0.72
N ALA A 130 10.64 -17.00 -0.55
CA ALA A 130 9.89 -15.75 -0.59
C ALA A 130 9.25 -15.57 -1.96
N TYR A 131 8.01 -15.09 -1.98
CA TYR A 131 7.26 -14.88 -3.22
C TYR A 131 7.68 -13.62 -3.98
N LEU A 132 8.47 -12.76 -3.34
CA LEU A 132 9.08 -11.56 -3.89
C LEU A 132 10.53 -11.47 -3.39
N ASP A 133 11.43 -10.99 -4.25
CA ASP A 133 12.82 -10.72 -3.85
C ASP A 133 12.92 -9.36 -3.15
N VAL A 134 12.35 -9.30 -1.96
CA VAL A 134 12.28 -8.12 -1.11
C VAL A 134 12.73 -8.53 0.28
N ARG A 135 13.72 -7.81 0.82
CA ARG A 135 14.33 -8.09 2.12
C ARG A 135 14.15 -6.89 3.05
N ARG A 136 14.39 -7.12 4.34
CA ARG A 136 14.52 -6.05 5.34
C ARG A 136 15.46 -4.94 4.84
N GLY A 137 15.04 -3.70 5.02
CA GLY A 137 15.81 -2.51 4.62
C GLY A 137 15.78 -2.20 3.12
N SER A 138 15.07 -3.00 2.32
CA SER A 138 14.80 -2.64 0.94
C SER A 138 13.90 -1.40 0.86
N ASP A 139 14.08 -0.64 -0.21
CA ASP A 139 13.31 0.58 -0.47
C ASP A 139 11.81 0.34 -0.72
N GLN A 140 11.39 -0.93 -0.84
CA GLN A 140 9.99 -1.30 -1.06
C GLN A 140 9.21 -1.54 0.23
N LEU A 141 9.92 -1.67 1.37
CA LEU A 141 9.32 -1.93 2.67
C LEU A 141 9.45 -0.71 3.58
N SER A 142 8.46 -0.54 4.45
CA SER A 142 8.60 0.33 5.62
C SER A 142 9.66 -0.23 6.57
N GLN A 143 10.10 0.58 7.53
CA GLN A 143 11.04 0.15 8.57
C GLN A 143 10.35 -0.62 9.73
N GLY A 144 9.14 -1.13 9.52
CA GLY A 144 8.18 -1.48 10.58
C GLY A 144 7.27 -0.28 10.85
N SER A 145 6.78 -0.18 12.10
CA SER A 145 5.85 0.86 12.56
C SER A 145 5.97 2.15 11.77
N TYR A 146 4.97 2.37 10.93
CA TYR A 146 4.96 3.45 9.97
C TYR A 146 5.06 4.77 10.73
N LYS A 147 6.00 5.62 10.30
CA LYS A 147 6.18 6.94 10.86
C LYS A 147 5.99 7.97 9.76
N ASP A 148 5.31 9.05 10.09
CA ASP A 148 5.30 10.23 9.24
C ASP A 148 6.67 10.93 9.23
N ALA A 149 6.76 12.03 8.47
CA ALA A 149 7.98 12.82 8.39
C ALA A 149 8.38 13.48 9.72
N GLU A 150 7.46 13.60 10.67
CA GLU A 150 7.65 14.08 12.04
C GLU A 150 8.06 12.97 13.03
N GLN A 151 8.30 11.75 12.54
CA GLN A 151 8.63 10.56 13.33
C GLN A 151 7.51 10.09 14.27
N ILE A 152 6.27 10.50 14.03
CA ILE A 152 5.11 10.09 14.83
C ILE A 152 4.60 8.78 14.25
N ALA A 153 4.61 7.75 15.10
CA ALA A 153 4.19 6.42 14.72
C ALA A 153 2.68 6.37 14.48
N ALA A 154 2.28 5.65 13.43
CA ALA A 154 0.94 5.11 13.33
C ALA A 154 0.69 4.15 14.51
N ASN A 155 -0.56 3.96 14.87
CA ASN A 155 -0.94 2.95 15.86
C ASN A 155 -0.95 1.56 15.20
N ASP A 156 0.21 1.12 14.72
CA ASP A 156 0.48 -0.12 13.99
C ASP A 156 1.53 -0.99 14.69
N SER A 157 2.07 -2.01 14.01
CA SER A 157 3.02 -2.95 14.59
C SER A 157 4.45 -2.76 14.10
N ASN A 158 5.37 -3.57 14.60
CA ASN A 158 6.77 -3.59 14.13
C ASN A 158 6.99 -4.49 12.90
N VAL A 159 5.91 -5.01 12.31
CA VAL A 159 5.94 -5.72 11.03
C VAL A 159 6.05 -4.69 9.90
N PRO A 160 6.94 -4.87 8.92
CA PRO A 160 7.02 -3.95 7.79
C PRO A 160 5.87 -4.17 6.80
N GLU A 161 5.55 -3.14 6.02
CA GLU A 161 4.57 -3.17 4.93
C GLU A 161 5.21 -2.74 3.61
N PHE A 162 4.57 -3.11 2.50
CA PHE A 162 4.92 -2.52 1.21
C PHE A 162 4.52 -1.05 1.17
N VAL A 163 5.43 -0.19 0.73
CA VAL A 163 5.17 1.25 0.58
C VAL A 163 5.19 1.66 -0.88
N ASP A 164 4.40 2.65 -1.25
CA ASP A 164 4.35 3.18 -2.61
C ASP A 164 5.59 4.03 -2.98
N ARG A 165 5.62 4.52 -4.22
CA ARG A 165 6.78 5.21 -4.80
C ARG A 165 6.63 6.73 -4.87
N PHE A 166 5.60 7.27 -4.24
CA PHE A 166 5.36 8.70 -4.22
C PHE A 166 6.19 9.42 -3.17
N ASP A 167 6.19 10.75 -3.23
CA ASP A 167 6.81 11.58 -2.21
C ASP A 167 5.97 11.49 -0.93
N GLY A 168 6.59 11.17 0.23
CA GLY A 168 5.82 10.91 1.45
C GLY A 168 5.16 9.53 1.47
N ARG A 169 5.88 8.53 0.93
CA ARG A 169 5.50 7.13 0.75
C ARG A 169 4.50 6.61 1.79
N LEU A 170 3.39 6.06 1.31
CA LEU A 170 2.37 5.46 2.15
C LEU A 170 2.30 3.93 1.98
N PRO A 171 1.80 3.21 2.99
CA PRO A 171 1.58 1.77 2.87
C PRO A 171 0.61 1.41 1.73
N ILE A 172 0.85 0.30 1.05
CA ILE A 172 -0.14 -0.24 0.12
C ILE A 172 -1.18 -0.97 0.97
N LEU A 173 -2.43 -0.50 0.93
CA LEU A 173 -3.53 -1.19 1.59
C LEU A 173 -3.76 -2.54 0.94
N TYR A 174 -3.97 -3.56 1.77
CA TYR A 174 -4.38 -4.88 1.34
C TYR A 174 -5.62 -5.31 2.11
N LEU A 175 -6.69 -5.65 1.40
CA LEU A 175 -7.95 -6.10 1.99
C LEU A 175 -8.30 -7.46 1.41
N ARG A 176 -8.43 -8.48 2.26
CA ARG A 176 -8.85 -9.82 1.86
C ARG A 176 -10.35 -9.98 2.12
N ALA A 177 -11.08 -10.38 1.09
CA ALA A 177 -12.53 -10.51 1.16
C ALA A 177 -12.93 -11.69 2.06
N ARG A 178 -13.89 -11.49 2.97
CA ARG A 178 -14.53 -12.55 3.77
C ARG A 178 -15.66 -13.20 2.98
N VAL A 179 -15.33 -14.22 2.20
CA VAL A 179 -16.29 -14.93 1.32
C VAL A 179 -17.55 -15.32 2.09
N GLY A 180 -18.70 -14.88 1.58
CA GLY A 180 -20.02 -15.20 2.15
C GLY A 180 -20.49 -14.28 3.29
N ALA A 181 -19.72 -13.26 3.67
CA ALA A 181 -20.16 -12.28 4.66
C ALA A 181 -21.27 -11.38 4.11
N ALA A 182 -22.16 -10.91 5.00
CA ALA A 182 -23.28 -10.06 4.63
C ALA A 182 -22.84 -8.58 4.58
N GLY A 183 -23.13 -7.89 3.48
CA GLY A 183 -22.76 -6.48 3.30
C GLY A 183 -21.33 -6.27 2.80
N ILE A 184 -21.04 -5.04 2.36
CA ILE A 184 -19.83 -4.74 1.56
C ILE A 184 -18.63 -4.42 2.44
N ALA A 185 -18.77 -3.47 3.35
CA ALA A 185 -17.74 -3.17 4.34
C ALA A 185 -18.35 -2.72 5.65
N SER A 186 -17.65 -3.00 6.75
CA SER A 186 -18.03 -2.59 8.08
C SER A 186 -16.81 -2.43 8.98
N ASP A 187 -17.00 -1.73 10.10
CA ASP A 187 -16.02 -1.55 11.16
C ASP A 187 -16.26 -2.51 12.35
N ASN A 188 -17.09 -3.53 12.16
CA ASN A 188 -17.45 -4.50 13.21
C ASN A 188 -17.14 -5.96 12.85
N GLY A 189 -16.53 -6.20 11.68
CA GLY A 189 -16.15 -7.53 11.21
C GLY A 189 -17.26 -8.37 10.56
N ASN A 190 -18.48 -7.85 10.43
CA ASN A 190 -19.60 -8.61 9.89
C ASN A 190 -19.77 -8.54 8.37
N ALA A 191 -18.96 -7.73 7.68
CA ALA A 191 -19.05 -7.51 6.24
C ALA A 191 -17.92 -8.18 5.44
N GLN A 192 -18.05 -8.15 4.12
CA GLN A 192 -17.06 -8.68 3.18
C GLN A 192 -15.66 -8.09 3.41
N TYR A 193 -15.57 -6.79 3.66
CA TYR A 193 -14.32 -6.09 4.00
C TYR A 193 -14.40 -5.44 5.39
N ASP A 194 -13.45 -5.78 6.27
CA ASP A 194 -13.38 -5.24 7.63
C ASP A 194 -12.46 -4.01 7.67
N LEU A 195 -13.06 -2.82 7.88
CA LEU A 195 -12.35 -1.54 7.88
C LEU A 195 -11.41 -1.38 9.09
N ARG A 196 -11.58 -2.17 10.17
CA ARG A 196 -10.65 -2.14 11.32
C ARG A 196 -9.26 -2.64 10.97
N GLN A 197 -9.12 -3.32 9.83
CA GLN A 197 -7.85 -3.87 9.35
C GLN A 197 -6.92 -2.84 8.71
N ILE A 198 -7.46 -1.67 8.37
CA ILE A 198 -6.75 -0.58 7.68
C ILE A 198 -6.80 0.73 8.46
N ILE A 199 -7.51 0.76 9.59
CA ILE A 199 -7.74 1.98 10.37
C ILE A 199 -6.45 2.63 10.87
N GLY A 200 -5.37 1.85 11.03
CA GLY A 200 -4.04 2.37 11.36
C GLY A 200 -3.49 3.37 10.34
N TYR A 201 -3.89 3.25 9.07
CA TYR A 201 -3.41 4.09 7.96
C TYR A 201 -4.47 5.05 7.44
N THR A 202 -5.74 4.79 7.72
CA THR A 202 -6.86 5.64 7.27
C THR A 202 -7.37 6.58 8.35
N ASN A 203 -6.80 6.56 9.56
CA ASN A 203 -7.14 7.58 10.56
C ASN A 203 -6.57 8.92 10.09
N THR A 204 -7.47 9.88 9.85
CA THR A 204 -7.23 11.16 9.17
C THR A 204 -6.05 12.01 9.66
N ARG A 205 -5.43 11.68 10.79
CA ARG A 205 -4.28 12.41 11.34
C ARG A 205 -3.29 11.47 12.03
N ILE A 206 -2.07 11.43 11.49
CA ILE A 206 -0.88 10.95 12.18
C ILE A 206 0.00 12.19 12.37
N GLY A 207 0.46 12.44 13.60
CA GLY A 207 1.32 13.58 13.90
C GLY A 207 0.78 14.99 13.59
N GLY A 208 -0.54 15.13 13.40
CA GLY A 208 -1.17 16.40 13.03
C GLY A 208 -1.17 16.69 11.52
N LYS A 209 -0.53 15.84 10.71
CA LYS A 209 -0.66 15.85 9.25
C LYS A 209 -1.81 14.98 8.79
N VAL A 210 -2.46 15.43 7.71
CA VAL A 210 -3.55 14.66 7.10
C VAL A 210 -2.93 13.54 6.28
N HIS A 211 -3.22 12.30 6.69
CA HIS A 211 -2.79 11.10 6.00
C HIS A 211 -3.98 10.14 5.88
N GLY A 212 -4.02 9.43 4.76
CA GLY A 212 -5.06 8.44 4.50
C GLY A 212 -6.43 9.06 4.25
N LEU A 213 -7.48 8.30 4.55
CA LEU A 213 -8.84 8.58 4.13
C LEU A 213 -9.47 9.73 4.94
N LYS A 214 -10.15 10.70 4.29
CA LYS A 214 -10.84 11.80 5.02
C LYS A 214 -12.07 11.35 5.79
N SER A 215 -12.74 10.29 5.33
CA SER A 215 -13.89 9.66 6.00
C SER A 215 -14.01 8.20 5.55
N LEU A 216 -14.32 7.28 6.46
CA LEU A 216 -14.55 5.87 6.09
C LEU A 216 -15.75 5.68 5.14
N GLY A 217 -16.64 6.69 5.04
CA GLY A 217 -17.85 6.62 4.23
C GLY A 217 -18.90 5.66 4.80
N THR A 218 -20.07 5.62 4.18
CA THR A 218 -21.17 4.72 4.57
C THR A 218 -21.55 3.77 3.44
N ALA A 219 -22.01 2.56 3.79
CA ALA A 219 -22.38 1.51 2.83
C ALA A 219 -23.48 1.92 1.83
N SER A 220 -24.19 3.03 2.05
CA SER A 220 -25.20 3.57 1.13
C SER A 220 -24.63 4.52 0.06
N GLU A 221 -23.37 4.96 0.19
CA GLU A 221 -22.79 5.94 -0.74
C GLU A 221 -22.61 5.35 -2.14
N ALA A 222 -23.07 6.08 -3.15
CA ALA A 222 -22.93 5.69 -4.54
C ALA A 222 -21.45 5.75 -4.99
N PHE A 223 -21.11 4.95 -6.00
CA PHE A 223 -19.82 5.07 -6.66
C PHE A 223 -19.69 6.49 -7.25
N PRO A 224 -18.60 7.22 -6.99
CA PRO A 224 -18.45 8.56 -7.53
C PRO A 224 -18.38 8.50 -9.07
N PRO A 225 -19.08 9.38 -9.79
CA PRO A 225 -18.97 9.42 -11.24
C PRO A 225 -17.55 9.84 -11.65
N ALA A 226 -17.05 9.31 -12.77
CA ALA A 226 -15.73 9.66 -13.32
C ALA A 226 -15.54 11.17 -13.57
N SER A 227 -16.64 11.92 -13.69
CA SER A 227 -16.67 13.38 -13.88
C SER A 227 -16.72 14.20 -12.58
N ALA A 228 -16.67 13.56 -11.41
CA ALA A 228 -16.68 14.30 -10.14
C ALA A 228 -15.43 15.20 -10.04
N SER A 229 -15.64 16.49 -9.79
CA SER A 229 -14.55 17.49 -9.73
C SER A 229 -13.52 17.20 -8.62
N ALA A 230 -13.92 16.45 -7.59
CA ALA A 230 -13.07 15.70 -6.68
C ALA A 230 -13.99 14.77 -5.86
N PRO A 231 -13.89 13.43 -5.98
CA PRO A 231 -14.61 12.55 -5.06
C PRO A 231 -14.17 12.83 -3.62
N PRO A 232 -15.08 12.78 -2.63
CA PRO A 232 -14.67 12.76 -1.24
C PRO A 232 -13.78 11.53 -1.03
N ALA A 233 -12.70 11.68 -0.27
CA ALA A 233 -11.81 10.58 0.08
C ALA A 233 -12.54 9.59 0.99
N ASN A 234 -13.28 8.68 0.36
CA ASN A 234 -14.14 7.66 0.96
C ASN A 234 -13.80 6.31 0.33
N LEU A 235 -13.60 5.30 1.18
CA LEU A 235 -13.09 4.00 0.75
C LEU A 235 -14.22 3.08 0.32
N ILE A 236 -15.39 3.17 0.97
CA ILE A 236 -16.53 2.31 0.70
C ILE A 236 -16.86 2.23 -0.80
N PRO A 237 -16.92 3.33 -1.56
CA PRO A 237 -17.12 3.26 -3.01
C PRO A 237 -16.12 2.36 -3.76
N TYR A 238 -14.84 2.32 -3.36
CA TYR A 238 -13.81 1.48 -3.98
C TYR A 238 -14.04 -0.01 -3.73
N LEU A 239 -14.68 -0.33 -2.61
CA LEU A 239 -15.03 -1.69 -2.21
C LEU A 239 -16.32 -2.18 -2.89
N LYS A 240 -17.04 -1.32 -3.63
CA LYS A 240 -18.25 -1.67 -4.38
C LYS A 240 -17.93 -2.04 -5.82
N ASP A 241 -18.72 -2.97 -6.36
CA ASP A 241 -18.71 -3.30 -7.79
C ASP A 241 -19.24 -2.10 -8.59
N PRO A 242 -18.52 -1.65 -9.65
CA PRO A 242 -18.90 -0.46 -10.40
C PRO A 242 -20.15 -0.70 -11.28
N SER A 243 -20.44 -1.94 -11.63
CA SER A 243 -21.64 -2.34 -12.39
C SER A 243 -22.86 -2.50 -11.49
N ASN A 244 -22.67 -2.86 -10.22
CA ASN A 244 -23.76 -3.00 -9.26
C ASN A 244 -23.31 -2.70 -7.83
N SER A 245 -23.65 -1.52 -7.34
CA SER A 245 -23.24 -0.98 -6.05
C SER A 245 -23.77 -1.74 -4.82
N ASN A 246 -24.66 -2.73 -5.02
CA ASN A 246 -25.13 -3.64 -3.96
C ASN A 246 -24.14 -4.79 -3.68
N TYR A 247 -23.19 -5.04 -4.58
CA TYR A 247 -22.20 -6.09 -4.42
C TYR A 247 -20.82 -5.52 -4.12
N ALA A 248 -20.06 -6.30 -3.34
CA ALA A 248 -18.67 -6.01 -3.08
C ALA A 248 -17.84 -6.30 -4.33
N ARG A 249 -16.92 -5.39 -4.65
CA ARG A 249 -15.86 -5.61 -5.64
C ARG A 249 -14.99 -6.77 -5.18
N GLN A 250 -14.58 -7.64 -6.09
CA GLN A 250 -13.71 -8.78 -5.77
C GLN A 250 -14.17 -9.60 -4.56
N ARG A 251 -15.46 -9.93 -4.48
CA ARG A 251 -16.07 -10.66 -3.35
C ARG A 251 -15.38 -11.99 -3.01
N ASP A 252 -14.68 -12.61 -3.95
CA ASP A 252 -13.97 -13.89 -3.76
C ASP A 252 -12.44 -13.69 -3.84
N GLY A 253 -11.97 -12.47 -3.55
CA GLY A 253 -10.63 -12.00 -3.89
C GLY A 253 -9.99 -11.10 -2.83
N TYR A 254 -9.22 -10.14 -3.33
CA TYR A 254 -8.51 -9.18 -2.51
C TYR A 254 -8.35 -7.84 -3.25
N ILE A 255 -8.13 -6.77 -2.49
CA ILE A 255 -7.94 -5.43 -3.05
C ILE A 255 -6.58 -4.90 -2.62
N LEU A 256 -5.86 -4.27 -3.56
CA LEU A 256 -4.65 -3.47 -3.29
C LEU A 256 -4.89 -2.03 -3.70
N ILE A 257 -4.53 -1.07 -2.84
CA ILE A 257 -4.70 0.37 -3.08
C ILE A 257 -3.45 1.12 -2.57
N SER A 258 -2.85 1.94 -3.42
CA SER A 258 -1.92 3.01 -3.02
C SER A 258 -2.66 4.34 -3.08
N ALA A 259 -2.37 5.20 -2.09
CA ALA A 259 -2.95 6.53 -1.90
C ALA A 259 -2.54 7.57 -2.97
N GLY A 260 -1.67 7.21 -3.91
CA GLY A 260 -1.29 8.15 -4.97
C GLY A 260 -0.43 9.33 -4.48
N PRO A 261 -0.20 10.32 -5.35
CA PRO A 261 0.59 11.51 -5.06
C PRO A 261 -0.03 12.46 -4.02
N ASP A 262 -1.35 12.43 -3.79
CA ASP A 262 -1.97 13.31 -2.80
C ASP A 262 -1.87 12.78 -1.35
N GLY A 263 -1.52 11.51 -1.19
CA GLY A 263 -1.32 10.86 0.09
C GLY A 263 -2.62 10.51 0.82
N ILE A 264 -3.73 10.43 0.10
CA ILE A 264 -5.07 10.27 0.64
C ILE A 264 -5.75 9.10 -0.11
N TYR A 265 -5.95 7.97 0.56
CA TYR A 265 -6.73 6.89 -0.04
C TYR A 265 -8.14 7.35 -0.41
N GLY A 266 -8.76 6.68 -1.38
CA GLY A 266 -10.12 6.93 -1.80
C GLY A 266 -10.25 8.10 -2.79
N THR A 267 -9.16 8.56 -3.40
CA THR A 267 -9.12 9.67 -4.37
C THR A 267 -8.81 9.17 -5.79
N ILE A 268 -9.10 10.01 -6.79
CA ILE A 268 -9.02 9.62 -8.21
C ILE A 268 -7.59 9.29 -8.67
N ASP A 269 -6.58 9.79 -7.96
CA ASP A 269 -5.17 9.56 -8.23
C ASP A 269 -4.62 8.25 -7.66
N ASP A 270 -5.42 7.54 -6.84
CA ASP A 270 -5.10 6.22 -6.32
C ASP A 270 -4.64 5.24 -7.42
N VAL A 271 -3.76 4.33 -7.04
CA VAL A 271 -3.33 3.21 -7.87
C VAL A 271 -3.88 1.92 -7.28
N CYS A 272 -4.80 1.28 -8.01
CA CYS A 272 -5.52 0.09 -7.55
C CYS A 272 -5.17 -1.16 -8.37
N SER A 273 -5.31 -2.36 -7.79
CA SER A 273 -5.12 -3.63 -8.49
C SER A 273 -6.19 -3.97 -9.55
N PHE A 274 -7.28 -3.20 -9.60
CA PHE A 274 -8.46 -3.45 -10.44
C PHE A 274 -8.67 -2.40 -11.55
N GLY A 275 -7.63 -1.62 -11.90
CA GLY A 275 -7.65 -0.64 -12.99
C GLY A 275 -7.97 0.79 -12.53
N SER A 276 -8.00 1.73 -13.48
CA SER A 276 -8.46 3.11 -13.24
C SER A 276 -9.98 3.17 -13.13
N LEU A 277 -10.47 4.11 -12.32
CA LEU A 277 -11.90 4.43 -12.18
C LEU A 277 -12.53 4.86 -13.51
#